data_AF-X0X052-F1
#
_entry.id   AF-X0X052-F1
#
_cell.length_a   1.000
_cell.length_b   1.000
_cell.length_c   1.000
_cell.angle_alpha   90.00
_cell.angle_beta   90.00
_cell.angle_gamma   90.00
#
_symmetry.space_group_name_H-M   'P 1'
#
loop_
_entity.id
_entity.type
_entity.pdbx_description
1 polymer ?
#
loop_
_entity_poly.entity_id
_entity_poly.type
_entity_poly.pdbx_seq_one_letter_code
_entity_poly.pdbx_strand_id
1 'polypeptide(L)'
;MRTVWTLIAVFVAVTLADAYTTWVCLHEPIPGLIEANPIAAWLFGLIGLVPGLVVDGIGTAIVLGWFGITKKVSPVYKFLFLLPALGFNVWAVYHNYQIMIELGLT
;
A
#
# COMPACT_ATOMS: atom_id res chain seq x y z
N MET A 1 -8.70 13.31 17.44
CA MET A 1 -8.00 12.03 17.63
C MET A 1 -8.75 10.85 17.02
N ARG A 2 -10.07 10.67 17.27
CA ARG A 2 -10.84 9.56 16.70
C ARG A 2 -10.72 9.44 15.17
N THR A 3 -10.83 10.54 14.44
CA THR A 3 -10.78 10.54 12.97
C THR A 3 -9.43 10.11 12.38
N VAL A 4 -8.31 10.38 13.08
CA VAL A 4 -6.97 9.95 12.64
C VAL A 4 -6.85 8.43 12.76
N TRP A 5 -7.36 7.84 13.84
CA TRP A 5 -7.36 6.39 14.01
C TRP A 5 -8.28 5.68 13.02
N THR A 6 -9.42 6.29 12.68
CA THR A 6 -10.28 5.80 11.59
C THR A 6 -9.52 5.80 10.27
N LEU A 7 -8.84 6.89 9.92
CA LEU A 7 -8.02 6.95 8.71
C LEU A 7 -6.92 5.90 8.71
N ILE A 8 -6.20 5.72 9.83
CA ILE A 8 -5.17 4.68 9.95
C ILE A 8 -5.77 3.30 9.73
N ALA A 9 -6.91 2.98 10.34
CA ALA A 9 -7.56 1.69 10.16
C ALA A 9 -7.95 1.42 8.70
N VAL A 10 -8.51 2.43 8.02
CA VAL A 10 -8.81 2.34 6.59
C VAL A 10 -7.52 2.17 5.79
N PHE A 11 -6.46 2.90 6.13
CA PHE A 11 -5.16 2.80 5.48
C PHE A 11 -4.58 1.39 5.58
N VAL A 12 -4.63 0.77 6.77
CA VAL A 12 -4.18 -0.61 6.98
C VAL A 12 -4.98 -1.57 6.11
N ALA A 13 -6.32 -1.45 6.08
CA ALA A 13 -7.17 -2.32 5.26
C ALA A 13 -6.83 -2.20 3.76
N VAL A 14 -6.66 -0.98 3.25
CA VAL A 14 -6.29 -0.75 1.84
C VAL A 14 -4.87 -1.24 1.56
N THR A 15 -3.92 -1.06 2.47
CA THR A 15 -2.54 -1.57 2.32
C THR A 15 -2.52 -3.10 2.25
N LEU A 16 -3.34 -3.78 3.03
CA LEU A 16 -3.46 -5.24 2.95
C LEU A 16 -4.06 -5.70 1.61
N ALA A 17 -5.06 -4.97 1.10
CA ALA A 17 -5.62 -5.23 -0.23
C ALA A 17 -4.58 -4.98 -1.33
N ASP A 18 -3.77 -3.93 -1.18
CA ASP A 18 -2.70 -3.59 -2.12
C ASP A 18 -1.62 -4.68 -2.14
N ALA A 19 -1.15 -5.10 -0.97
CA ALA A 19 -0.18 -6.18 -0.84
C ALA A 19 -0.70 -7.51 -1.43
N TYR A 20 -1.99 -7.82 -1.23
CA TYR A 20 -2.62 -9.00 -1.82
C TYR A 20 -2.67 -8.92 -3.35
N THR A 21 -3.24 -7.83 -3.89
CA THR A 21 -3.40 -7.67 -5.34
C THR A 21 -2.04 -7.59 -6.05
N THR A 22 -1.07 -6.91 -5.45
CA THR A 22 0.33 -6.87 -5.91
C THR A 22 0.97 -8.25 -5.93
N TRP A 23 0.78 -9.04 -4.86
CA TRP A 23 1.28 -10.41 -4.82
C TRP A 23 0.65 -11.25 -5.94
N VAL A 24 -0.68 -11.21 -6.11
CA VAL A 24 -1.36 -11.96 -7.18
C VAL A 24 -0.84 -11.54 -8.56
N CYS A 25 -0.68 -10.25 -8.81
CA CYS A 25 -0.18 -9.73 -10.08
C CYS A 25 1.28 -10.13 -10.37
N LEU A 26 2.14 -10.21 -9.35
CA LEU A 26 3.60 -10.29 -9.56
C LEU A 26 4.25 -11.61 -9.14
N HIS A 27 3.57 -12.47 -8.36
CA HIS A 27 4.14 -13.72 -7.85
C HIS A 27 4.43 -14.75 -8.96
N GLU A 28 3.59 -14.77 -9.98
CA GLU A 28 3.78 -15.50 -11.23
C GLU A 28 3.80 -14.45 -12.34
N PRO A 29 4.98 -13.95 -12.73
CA PRO A 29 5.09 -12.78 -13.59
C PRO A 29 4.47 -13.07 -14.96
N ILE A 30 3.31 -12.47 -15.20
CA ILE A 30 2.66 -12.48 -16.51
C ILE A 30 3.44 -11.50 -17.42
N PRO A 31 3.85 -11.92 -18.63
CA PRO A 31 4.61 -11.06 -19.52
C PRO A 31 3.94 -9.71 -19.77
N GLY A 32 4.64 -8.62 -19.45
CA GLY A 32 4.15 -7.25 -19.62
C GLY A 32 3.52 -6.62 -18.38
N LEU A 33 3.27 -7.40 -17.32
CA LEU A 33 2.77 -6.86 -16.05
C LEU A 33 3.95 -6.43 -15.17
N ILE A 34 4.01 -5.13 -14.85
CA ILE A 34 5.03 -4.53 -14.00
C ILE A 34 4.38 -3.79 -12.86
N GLU A 35 5.07 -3.72 -11.72
CA GLU A 35 4.67 -2.90 -10.59
C GLU A 35 4.57 -1.42 -11.02
N ALA A 36 3.38 -0.83 -10.87
CA ALA A 36 3.11 0.55 -11.28
C ALA A 36 3.80 1.56 -10.36
N ASN A 37 4.05 1.22 -9.10
CA ASN A 37 4.76 2.05 -8.15
C ASN A 37 6.29 1.90 -8.33
N PRO A 38 7.02 2.90 -8.85
CA PRO A 38 8.45 2.76 -9.14
C PRO A 38 9.30 2.51 -7.88
N ILE A 39 8.84 2.94 -6.69
CA ILE A 39 9.53 2.68 -5.43
C ILE A 39 9.35 1.22 -5.03
N ALA A 40 8.12 0.70 -5.12
CA ALA A 40 7.84 -0.71 -4.85
C ALA A 40 8.55 -1.62 -5.87
N ALA A 41 8.53 -1.25 -7.15
CA ALA A 41 9.25 -1.95 -8.21
C ALA A 41 10.76 -2.03 -7.92
N TRP A 42 11.37 -0.91 -7.50
CA TRP A 42 12.76 -0.87 -7.08
C TRP A 42 13.02 -1.78 -5.86
N LEU A 43 12.17 -1.71 -4.83
CA LEU A 43 12.29 -2.55 -3.64
C LEU A 43 12.20 -4.04 -3.98
N PHE A 44 11.20 -4.43 -4.78
CA PHE A 44 10.99 -5.81 -5.20
C PHE A 44 12.13 -6.30 -6.09
N GLY A 45 12.68 -5.44 -6.95
CA GLY A 45 13.87 -5.75 -7.75
C GLY A 45 15.14 -5.94 -6.91
N LEU A 46 15.23 -5.26 -5.74
CA LEU A 46 16.40 -5.33 -4.87
C LEU A 46 16.39 -6.58 -3.97
N ILE A 47 15.25 -6.87 -3.32
CA ILE A 47 15.18 -7.91 -2.29
C ILE A 47 14.24 -9.06 -2.64
N GLY A 48 13.47 -8.96 -3.72
CA GLY A 48 12.43 -9.92 -4.11
C GLY A 48 11.03 -9.49 -3.65
N LEU A 49 10.00 -10.03 -4.31
CA LEU A 49 8.59 -9.66 -4.08
C LEU A 49 8.15 -9.89 -2.63
N VAL A 50 8.25 -11.13 -2.13
CA VAL A 50 7.78 -11.49 -0.78
C VAL A 50 8.49 -10.71 0.33
N PRO A 51 9.84 -10.72 0.43
CA PRO A 51 10.52 -9.89 1.44
C PRO A 51 10.29 -8.39 1.22
N GLY A 52 10.09 -7.95 -0.03
CA GLY A 52 9.66 -6.60 -0.38
C GLY A 52 8.34 -6.20 0.27
N LEU A 53 7.30 -7.01 0.08
CA LEU A 53 5.98 -6.83 0.69
C LEU A 53 6.04 -6.84 2.22
N VAL A 54 6.88 -7.69 2.81
CA VAL A 54 7.09 -7.72 4.26
C VAL A 54 7.73 -6.41 4.75
N VAL A 55 8.78 -5.94 4.08
CA VAL A 55 9.47 -4.69 4.45
C VAL A 55 8.54 -3.49 4.28
N ASP A 56 7.80 -3.43 3.18
CA ASP A 56 6.83 -2.37 2.91
C ASP A 56 5.70 -2.35 3.97
N GLY A 57 5.13 -3.52 4.28
CA GLY A 57 4.09 -3.66 5.29
C GLY A 57 4.55 -3.27 6.70
N ILE A 58 5.74 -3.73 7.12
CA ILE A 58 6.33 -3.36 8.42
C ILE A 58 6.63 -1.86 8.47
N GLY A 59 7.25 -1.32 7.43
CA GLY A 59 7.57 0.11 7.32
C GLY A 59 6.31 0.96 7.43
N THR A 60 5.27 0.63 6.67
CA THR A 60 3.97 1.28 6.72
C THR A 60 3.35 1.19 8.12
N ALA A 61 3.35 0.01 8.75
CA ALA A 61 2.82 -0.15 10.10
C ALA A 61 3.55 0.72 11.15
N ILE A 62 4.88 0.82 11.07
CA ILE A 62 5.68 1.68 11.94
C ILE A 62 5.32 3.15 11.75
N VAL A 63 5.23 3.61 10.49
CA VAL A 63 4.90 5.00 10.16
C VAL A 63 3.49 5.34 10.65
N LEU A 64 2.50 4.50 10.37
CA LEU A 64 1.11 4.71 10.81
C LEU A 64 0.99 4.68 12.34
N GLY A 65 1.65 3.74 13.01
CA GLY A 65 1.70 3.66 14.46
C GLY A 65 2.29 4.93 15.08
N TRP A 66 3.42 5.40 14.54
CA TRP A 66 4.03 6.67 14.96
C TRP A 66 3.10 7.86 14.71
N PHE A 67 2.45 7.95 13.54
CA PHE A 67 1.46 8.98 13.24
C PHE A 67 0.27 8.94 14.21
N GLY A 68 -0.17 7.75 14.64
CA GLY A 68 -1.25 7.59 15.62
C GLY A 68 -0.89 8.15 17.00
N ILE A 69 0.32 7.88 17.48
CA ILE A 69 0.74 8.21 18.85
C ILE A 69 1.42 9.58 19.00
N THR A 70 2.09 10.08 17.95
CA THR A 70 2.92 11.28 18.06
C THR A 70 2.07 12.53 18.32
N LYS A 71 2.43 13.30 19.33
CA LYS A 71 1.80 14.62 19.60
C LYS A 71 2.53 15.77 18.89
N LYS A 72 3.65 15.48 18.21
CA LYS A 72 4.50 16.49 17.55
C LYS A 72 3.92 17.01 16.25
N VAL A 73 2.98 16.29 15.63
CA VAL A 73 2.36 16.64 14.35
C VAL A 73 0.90 17.01 14.59
N SER A 74 0.47 18.17 14.09
CA SER A 74 -0.92 18.61 14.23
C SER A 74 -1.88 17.65 13.50
N PRO A 75 -3.13 17.49 13.96
CA PRO A 75 -4.10 16.63 13.29
C PRO A 75 -4.33 16.98 11.81
N VAL A 76 -4.24 18.26 11.44
CA VAL A 76 -4.40 18.73 10.06
C VAL A 76 -3.30 18.17 9.17
N TYR A 77 -2.04 18.25 9.59
CA TYR A 77 -0.92 17.72 8.81
C TYR A 77 -0.97 16.19 8.69
N LYS A 78 -1.47 15.50 9.73
CA LYS A 78 -1.72 14.05 9.64
C LYS A 78 -2.76 13.73 8.58
N PHE A 79 -3.83 14.51 8.52
CA PHE A 79 -4.86 14.38 7.48
C PHE A 79 -4.32 14.63 6.09
N LEU A 80 -3.63 15.77 5.90
CA LEU A 80 -3.07 16.16 4.62
C LEU A 80 -2.03 15.17 4.10
N PHE A 81 -1.35 14.44 4.99
CA PHE A 81 -0.43 13.36 4.60
C PHE A 81 -1.15 12.04 4.32
N LEU A 82 -2.01 11.58 5.23
CA LEU A 82 -2.65 10.27 5.14
C LEU A 82 -3.69 10.20 4.00
N LEU A 83 -4.41 11.28 3.72
CA LEU A 83 -5.50 11.26 2.75
C LEU A 83 -5.01 11.07 1.31
N PRO A 84 -4.00 11.82 0.81
CA PRO A 84 -3.47 11.59 -0.53
C PRO A 84 -2.77 10.23 -0.65
N ALA A 85 -2.00 9.83 0.37
CA ALA A 85 -1.35 8.52 0.41
C ALA A 85 -2.38 7.37 0.36
N LEU A 86 -3.50 7.51 1.07
CA LEU A 86 -4.61 6.57 0.99
C LEU A 86 -5.23 6.57 -0.42
N GLY A 87 -5.39 7.73 -1.04
CA GLY A 87 -5.88 7.86 -2.41
C GLY A 87 -5.00 7.12 -3.42
N PHE A 88 -3.68 7.23 -3.31
CA PHE A 88 -2.74 6.48 -4.14
C PHE A 88 -2.85 4.97 -3.91
N ASN A 89 -2.92 4.51 -2.66
CA ASN A 89 -3.11 3.08 -2.36
C ASN A 89 -4.44 2.54 -2.91
N VAL A 90 -5.54 3.31 -2.77
CA VAL A 90 -6.83 2.92 -3.35
C VAL A 90 -6.74 2.82 -4.88
N TRP A 91 -6.05 3.76 -5.53
CA TRP A 91 -5.83 3.72 -6.97
C TRP A 91 -4.99 2.49 -7.39
N ALA A 92 -3.93 2.15 -6.64
CA ALA A 92 -3.09 0.97 -6.90
C ALA A 92 -3.90 -0.33 -6.78
N VAL A 93 -4.68 -0.49 -5.69
CA VAL A 93 -5.60 -1.62 -5.51
C VAL A 93 -6.58 -1.72 -6.68
N TYR A 94 -7.20 -0.60 -7.07
CA TYR A 94 -8.16 -0.60 -8.16
C TYR A 94 -7.51 -1.00 -9.49
N HIS A 95 -6.33 -0.46 -9.79
CA HIS A 95 -5.57 -0.78 -11.00
C HIS A 95 -5.19 -2.26 -11.06
N ASN A 96 -4.60 -2.80 -9.99
CA ASN A 96 -4.26 -4.21 -9.90
C ASN A 96 -5.50 -5.11 -10.00
N TYR A 97 -6.61 -4.70 -9.39
CA TYR A 97 -7.87 -5.44 -9.47
C TYR A 97 -8.44 -5.48 -10.89
N GLN A 98 -8.35 -4.39 -11.66
CA GLN A 98 -8.74 -4.40 -13.08
C GLN A 98 -7.89 -5.40 -13.88
N ILE A 99 -6.57 -5.38 -13.67
CA ILE A 99 -5.64 -6.33 -14.29
C ILE A 99 -6.01 -7.78 -13.94
N MET A 100 -6.33 -8.06 -12.67
CA MET A 100 -6.74 -9.39 -12.23
C MET A 100 -8.01 -9.87 -12.94
N ILE A 101 -9.00 -8.99 -13.15
CA ILE A 101 -10.21 -9.31 -13.92
C ILE A 101 -9.86 -9.61 -15.38
N GLU A 102 -9.03 -8.78 -16.02
CA GLU A 102 -8.61 -8.96 -17.42
C GLU A 102 -7.89 -10.29 -17.64
N LEU A 103 -7.17 -10.77 -16.62
CA LEU A 103 -6.41 -12.02 -16.64
C LEU A 103 -7.20 -13.23 -16.12
N GLY A 104 -8.44 -13.05 -15.65
CA GLY A 104 -9.28 -14.14 -15.12
C GLY A 104 -8.78 -14.71 -13.79
N LEU A 105 -8.10 -13.90 -12.96
CA LEU A 105 -7.56 -14.29 -11.66
C LEU A 105 -8.56 -14.14 -10.51
N THR A 106 -9.74 -13.55 -10.77
CA THR A 106 -10.86 -13.34 -9.82
C THR A 106 -12.21 -13.41 -10.51
#